data_AF-A0A0D3L1C5-F1
#
_entry.id   AF-A0A0D3L1C5-F1
#
_cell.length_a   1.000
_cell.length_b   1.000
_cell.length_c   1.000
_cell.angle_alpha   90.00
_cell.angle_beta   90.00
_cell.angle_gamma   90.00
#
_symmetry.space_group_name_H-M   'P 1'
#
loop_
_entity.id
_entity.type
_entity.pdbx_description
1 polymer ?
#
loop_
_entity_poly.entity_id
_entity_poly.type
_entity_poly.pdbx_seq_one_letter_code
_entity_poly.pdbx_strand_id
1 'polypeptide(L)'
;RNGPERKEWTAEEDDVIRTGVATHGLRWRKIAQMLPGRSDDAVRNRWNRLKGEAWEEARVSWTRAEDAIIVNSVAEVGHKWFQIAQRLPGRTDHAIRNRY
;
A
#
# COMPACT_ATOMS: atom_id res chain seq x y z
N ARG A 1 35.15 -13.68 1.47
CA ARG A 1 33.82 -13.89 2.08
C ARG A 1 32.78 -13.30 1.12
N ASN A 2 32.15 -14.11 0.26
CA ASN A 2 30.98 -13.65 -0.50
C ASN A 2 29.76 -13.85 0.40
N GLY A 3 29.25 -12.76 0.97
CA GLY A 3 27.97 -12.77 1.69
C GLY A 3 26.84 -13.07 0.69
N PRO A 4 25.75 -13.72 1.12
CA PRO A 4 24.66 -14.09 0.22
C PRO A 4 24.10 -12.85 -0.45
N GLU A 5 24.16 -12.81 -1.78
CA GLU A 5 23.57 -11.76 -2.61
C GLU A 5 22.12 -11.56 -2.20
N ARG A 6 21.76 -10.35 -1.75
CA ARG A 6 20.37 -9.98 -1.50
C ARG A 6 19.66 -9.94 -2.85
N LYS A 7 19.13 -11.08 -3.29
CA LYS A 7 18.31 -11.15 -4.51
C LYS A 7 17.13 -10.19 -4.35
N GLU A 8 17.10 -9.12 -5.15
CA GLU A 8 16.01 -8.15 -5.15
C GLU A 8 14.71 -8.81 -5.59
N TRP A 9 13.57 -8.40 -5.03
CA TRP A 9 12.25 -8.92 -5.36
C TRP A 9 11.76 -8.29 -6.65
N THR A 10 11.29 -9.10 -7.60
CA THR A 10 10.69 -8.59 -8.84
C THR A 10 9.18 -8.35 -8.68
N ALA A 11 8.61 -7.54 -9.57
CA ALA A 11 7.18 -7.26 -9.56
C ALA A 11 6.34 -8.52 -9.77
N GLU A 12 6.82 -9.46 -10.59
CA GLU A 12 6.19 -10.76 -10.83
C GLU A 12 6.20 -11.62 -9.56
N GLU A 13 7.32 -11.66 -8.84
CA GLU A 13 7.39 -12.37 -7.56
C GLU A 13 6.44 -11.75 -6.54
N ASP A 14 6.33 -10.42 -6.49
CA ASP A 14 5.38 -9.74 -5.62
C ASP A 14 3.93 -10.06 -5.98
N ASP A 15 3.61 -10.15 -7.27
CA ASP A 15 2.27 -10.53 -7.74
C ASP A 15 1.91 -11.97 -7.35
N VAL A 16 2.87 -12.89 -7.46
CA VAL A 16 2.71 -14.27 -6.96
C VAL A 16 2.47 -14.28 -5.45
N ILE A 17 3.15 -13.42 -4.68
CA ILE A 17 2.90 -13.29 -3.23
C ILE A 17 1.50 -12.76 -2.96
N ARG A 18 1.08 -11.68 -3.64
CA ARG A 18 -0.25 -11.07 -3.46
C ARG A 18 -1.36 -12.08 -3.78
N THR A 19 -1.26 -12.73 -4.95
CA THR A 19 -2.21 -13.75 -5.41
C THR A 19 -2.18 -14.99 -4.52
N GLY A 20 -1.00 -15.43 -4.11
CA GLY A 20 -0.81 -16.56 -3.19
C GLY A 20 -1.45 -16.31 -1.83
N VAL A 21 -1.30 -15.11 -1.26
CA VAL A 21 -1.95 -14.73 -0.01
C VAL A 21 -3.47 -14.64 -0.18
N ALA A 22 -3.95 -14.09 -1.29
CA ALA A 22 -5.39 -14.03 -1.58
C ALA A 22 -6.02 -15.43 -1.72
N THR A 23 -5.31 -16.37 -2.34
CA THR A 23 -5.83 -17.72 -2.65
C THR A 23 -5.62 -18.73 -1.52
N HIS A 24 -4.51 -18.61 -0.77
CA HIS A 24 -4.10 -19.61 0.22
C HIS A 24 -3.99 -19.06 1.65
N GLY A 25 -4.21 -17.76 1.85
CA GLY A 25 -3.96 -17.09 3.11
C GLY A 25 -2.46 -17.03 3.45
N LEU A 26 -2.13 -16.96 4.74
CA LEU A 26 -0.74 -16.84 5.23
C LEU A 26 0.04 -18.18 5.20
N ARG A 27 -0.23 -19.04 4.22
CA ARG A 27 0.43 -20.35 4.05
C ARG A 27 1.76 -20.21 3.31
N TRP A 28 2.75 -19.61 3.98
CA TRP A 28 4.04 -19.22 3.38
C TRP A 28 4.78 -20.34 2.66
N ARG A 29 4.81 -21.54 3.21
CA ARG A 29 5.42 -22.70 2.54
C ARG A 29 4.80 -23.00 1.18
N LYS A 30 3.48 -22.85 1.04
CA LYS A 30 2.77 -23.09 -0.22
C LYS A 30 3.07 -22.00 -1.24
N ILE A 31 3.18 -20.75 -0.79
CA ILE A 31 3.51 -19.61 -1.66
C ILE A 31 4.99 -19.68 -2.09
N ALA A 32 5.90 -20.04 -1.20
CA ALA A 32 7.32 -20.20 -1.50
C ALA A 32 7.60 -21.31 -2.52
N GLN A 33 6.78 -22.37 -2.56
CA GLN A 33 6.88 -23.40 -3.61
C GLN A 33 6.62 -22.84 -5.02
N MET A 34 5.92 -21.71 -5.15
CA MET A 34 5.68 -21.03 -6.43
C MET A 34 6.83 -20.06 -6.79
N LEU A 35 7.79 -19.85 -5.89
CA LEU A 35 8.86 -18.86 -6.00
C LEU A 35 10.23 -19.54 -5.89
N PRO A 36 10.77 -20.07 -7.00
CA PRO A 36 12.03 -20.80 -6.97
C PRO A 36 13.18 -19.91 -6.48
N GLY A 37 13.90 -20.39 -5.45
CA GLY A 37 14.99 -19.66 -4.82
C GLY A 37 14.55 -18.65 -3.75
N ARG A 38 13.27 -18.63 -3.35
CA ARG A 38 12.78 -17.89 -2.18
C ARG A 38 12.38 -18.85 -1.06
N SER A 39 12.78 -18.56 0.17
CA SER A 39 12.32 -19.28 1.35
C SER A 39 10.97 -18.77 1.84
N ASP A 40 10.26 -19.58 2.61
CA ASP A 40 9.00 -19.18 3.26
C ASP A 40 9.17 -17.98 4.19
N ASP A 41 10.31 -17.90 4.90
CA ASP A 41 10.66 -16.72 5.70
C ASP A 41 10.81 -15.45 4.84
N ALA A 42 11.50 -15.58 3.69
CA ALA A 42 11.68 -14.46 2.76
C ALA A 42 10.33 -13.96 2.22
N VAL A 43 9.43 -14.86 1.85
CA VAL A 43 8.08 -14.54 1.37
C VAL A 43 7.27 -13.81 2.43
N ARG A 44 7.26 -14.29 3.68
CA ARG A 44 6.56 -13.63 4.79
C ARG A 44 7.10 -12.20 5.01
N ASN A 45 8.42 -12.05 5.00
CA ASN A 45 9.06 -10.75 5.20
C ASN A 45 8.74 -9.80 4.04
N ARG A 46 8.72 -10.29 2.79
CA ARG A 46 8.31 -9.49 1.63
C ARG A 46 6.85 -9.07 1.71
N TRP A 47 5.94 -9.98 2.06
CA TRP A 47 4.53 -9.64 2.27
C TRP A 47 4.32 -8.54 3.30
N ASN A 48 5.07 -8.56 4.42
CA ASN A 48 5.00 -7.48 5.41
C ASN A 48 5.44 -6.12 4.85
N ARG A 49 6.43 -6.10 3.96
CA ARG A 49 6.83 -4.87 3.25
C ARG A 49 5.77 -4.44 2.22
N LEU A 50 5.26 -5.36 1.42
CA LEU A 50 4.21 -5.10 0.42
C LEU A 50 2.94 -4.53 1.05
N LYS A 51 2.54 -5.02 2.23
CA LYS A 51 1.42 -4.42 2.99
C LYS A 51 1.69 -2.97 3.39
N GLY A 52 2.92 -2.66 3.81
CA GLY A 52 3.32 -1.30 4.14
C GLY A 52 3.33 -0.39 2.92
N GLU A 53 3.90 -0.86 1.81
CA GLU A 53 3.93 -0.15 0.53
C GLU A 53 2.52 0.09 -0.02
N ALA A 54 1.64 -0.92 -0.02
CA ALA A 54 0.26 -0.76 -0.46
C ALA A 54 -0.54 0.20 0.44
N TRP A 55 -0.27 0.19 1.75
CA TRP A 55 -0.88 1.13 2.67
C TRP A 55 -0.38 2.56 2.43
N GLU A 56 0.91 2.75 2.17
CA GLU A 56 1.47 4.06 1.81
C GLU A 56 0.96 4.54 0.46
N GLU A 57 0.87 3.67 -0.54
CA GLU A 57 0.29 3.97 -1.85
C GLU A 57 -1.19 4.34 -1.74
N ALA A 58 -1.96 3.68 -0.86
CA ALA A 58 -3.33 4.08 -0.55
C ALA A 58 -3.41 5.47 0.13
N ARG A 59 -2.41 5.85 0.93
CA ARG A 59 -2.31 7.20 1.52
C ARG A 59 -1.88 8.28 0.55
N VAL A 60 -1.28 7.91 -0.58
CA VAL A 60 -0.80 8.85 -1.62
C VAL A 60 -1.81 8.96 -2.77
N SER A 61 -2.50 7.88 -3.13
CA SER A 61 -3.44 7.85 -4.25
C SER A 61 -4.78 8.46 -3.86
N TRP A 62 -5.08 9.66 -4.34
CA TRP A 62 -6.38 10.31 -4.16
C TRP A 62 -7.45 9.65 -5.02
N THR A 63 -8.49 9.15 -4.39
CA THR A 63 -9.64 8.59 -5.11
C THR A 63 -10.57 9.71 -5.60
N ARG A 64 -11.34 9.44 -6.67
CA ARG A 64 -12.36 10.38 -7.16
C ARG A 64 -13.40 10.73 -6.10
N ALA A 65 -13.70 9.81 -5.19
CA ALA A 65 -14.62 10.03 -4.08
C ALA A 65 -14.03 11.05 -3.08
N GLU A 66 -12.74 10.90 -2.74
CA GLU A 66 -12.05 11.86 -1.87
C GLU A 66 -11.92 13.23 -2.54
N ASP A 67 -11.59 13.29 -3.84
CA ASP A 67 -11.56 14.54 -4.59
C ASP A 67 -12.91 15.26 -4.57
N ALA A 68 -14.01 14.52 -4.78
CA ALA A 68 -15.36 15.07 -4.70
C ALA A 68 -15.67 15.61 -3.29
N ILE A 69 -15.25 14.92 -2.24
CA ILE A 69 -15.40 15.39 -0.85
C ILE A 69 -14.60 16.69 -0.65
N ILE A 70 -13.37 16.80 -1.17
CA ILE A 70 -12.57 18.02 -1.08
C ILE A 70 -13.30 19.17 -1.77
N VAL A 71 -13.68 19.03 -3.04
CA VAL A 71 -14.32 20.09 -3.82
C VAL A 71 -15.62 20.55 -3.19
N ASN A 72 -16.49 19.60 -2.80
CA ASN A 72 -17.76 19.92 -2.14
C ASN A 72 -17.56 20.60 -0.79
N SER A 73 -16.58 20.15 -0.01
CA SER A 73 -16.31 20.75 1.30
C SER A 73 -15.68 22.14 1.15
N VAL A 74 -14.83 22.37 0.15
CA VAL A 74 -14.31 23.72 -0.15
C VAL A 74 -15.44 24.66 -0.55
N ALA A 75 -16.40 24.20 -1.35
CA ALA A 75 -17.58 24.99 -1.72
C ALA A 75 -18.48 25.32 -0.50
N GLU A 76 -18.56 24.43 0.49
CA GLU A 76 -19.40 24.60 1.69
C GLU A 76 -18.73 25.45 2.79
N VAL A 77 -17.48 25.14 3.13
CA VAL A 77 -16.79 25.72 4.30
C VAL A 77 -15.58 26.59 3.95
N GLY A 78 -15.24 26.71 2.67
CA GLY A 78 -14.04 27.40 2.19
C GLY A 78 -12.76 26.59 2.42
N HIS A 79 -11.60 27.26 2.41
CA HIS A 79 -10.27 26.63 2.56
C HIS A 79 -9.96 26.22 4.01
N LYS A 80 -10.95 25.71 4.75
CA LYS A 80 -10.81 25.24 6.13
C LYS A 80 -10.29 23.81 6.15
N TRP A 81 -9.05 23.62 5.72
CA TRP A 81 -8.42 22.30 5.52
C TRP A 81 -8.54 21.37 6.72
N PHE A 82 -8.42 21.89 7.94
CA PHE A 82 -8.62 21.12 9.17
C PHE A 82 -10.03 20.53 9.28
N GLN A 83 -11.08 21.28 8.91
CA GLN A 83 -12.46 20.77 8.92
C GLN A 83 -12.69 19.76 7.79
N ILE A 84 -12.07 19.98 6.63
CA ILE A 84 -12.15 19.05 5.50
C ILE A 84 -11.44 17.73 5.83
N ALA A 85 -10.31 17.77 6.56
CA ALA A 85 -9.58 16.59 7.02
C ALA A 85 -10.43 15.68 7.93
N GLN A 86 -11.33 16.25 8.74
CA GLN A 86 -12.24 15.45 9.56
C GLN A 86 -13.25 14.64 8.73
N ARG A 87 -13.50 15.05 7.48
CA ARG A 87 -14.38 14.34 6.52
C ARG A 87 -13.64 13.27 5.71
N LEU A 88 -12.30 13.21 5.81
CA LEU A 88 -11.43 12.34 5.03
C LEU A 88 -10.50 11.53 5.94
N PRO A 89 -10.99 10.42 6.52
CA PRO A 89 -10.19 9.60 7.42
C PRO A 89 -8.93 9.08 6.70
N GLY A 90 -7.77 9.31 7.29
CA GLY A 90 -6.48 8.92 6.72
C GLY A 90 -5.79 10.00 5.88
N ARG A 91 -6.47 11.12 5.57
CA ARG A 91 -5.87 12.31 4.94
C ARG A 91 -5.61 13.40 5.97
N THR A 92 -4.45 14.03 5.88
CA THR A 92 -4.11 15.20 6.70
C THR A 92 -4.56 16.48 5.99
N ASP A 93 -4.75 17.57 6.74
CA ASP A 93 -5.03 18.90 6.21
C ASP A 93 -3.95 19.35 5.21
N HIS A 94 -2.67 19.03 5.49
CA HIS A 94 -1.56 19.25 4.58
C HIS A 94 -1.76 18.48 3.27
N ALA A 95 -2.09 17.18 3.33
CA ALA A 95 -2.29 16.37 2.14
C ALA A 95 -3.42 16.94 1.25
N ILE A 96 -4.52 17.38 1.86
CA ILE A 96 -5.67 17.98 1.16
C ILE A 96 -5.27 19.27 0.46
N ARG A 97 -4.54 20.16 1.14
CA ARG A 97 -4.04 21.41 0.55
C ARG A 97 -3.10 21.17 -0.63
N ASN A 98 -2.29 20.10 -0.58
CA ASN A 98 -1.40 19.77 -1.71
C ASN A 98 -2.16 19.13 -2.89
N ARG A 99 -3.40 18.67 -2.67
CA ARG A 99 -4.24 18.05 -3.69
C ARG A 99 -5.16 19.05 -4.40
N TYR A 100 -5.75 19.98 -3.65
CA TYR A 100 -6.63 21.03 -4.16
C TYR A 100 -5.87 22.09 -4.93
#